data_AF-X0L0T4-F1
#
_entry.id   AF-X0L0T4-F1
#
_cell.length_a   1.000
_cell.length_b   1.000
_cell.length_c   1.000
_cell.angle_alpha   90.00
_cell.angle_beta   90.00
_cell.angle_gamma   90.00
#
_symmetry.space_group_name_H-M   'P 1'
#
loop_
_entity.id
_entity.type
_entity.pdbx_description
1 polymer ?
#
loop_
_entity_poly.entity_id
_entity_poly.type
_entity_poly.pdbx_seq_one_letter_code
_entity_poly.pdbx_strand_id
1 'polypeptide(L)'
;MDERRDLRKFPRGERCPECGARRWYLENGLRFCFNGHQVEGFIQFDIGDDVDAGQLGKKTKKDKEVKEKELRHLTGQAGKNLFLECLQLVLRQQLLWLVQSKGHREELETVVRDLWDLRIRGSGALLAEEETQQTGDGLAIFSSQPTGTENDDTPKKQGARARSWNPEDNPDWPVPRMIETLALCYLGCLLLRIPTTVGELCAWANSGRIPYKRSFYDLPEEMQDRLPSAYTRALKLPLRSSLRGIDLHNAVLDLSLSYHHNYGMVFPAINDTPTIVHFARQLTLPVETLITARSILSVMKFSFQLPIEQSRRFHIDYPEILLMSAIVVAAKLCFPLGQHAPFLRAAGREQSIGFDWTTWYKGVQELIEASQTSEKKPSFDQVTADQVTSMTTEELDQYFAHIASTIDRKNDSEITKFFPSENAAPPEAPPRENTEQDNDHKMRKILGQAITVRGEEGSEQDGETLAEPSYEAFRSVEDLTETAQALYEAAGKLSRLIHGIPRADQSSRSHIRSVA
;
A
#
# COMPACT_ATOMS: atom_id res chain seq x y z
N MET A 1 -20.01 32.49 -73.94
CA MET A 1 -18.77 33.01 -73.35
C MET A 1 -19.15 33.46 -71.95
N ASP A 2 -18.93 32.61 -70.94
CA ASP A 2 -19.11 33.01 -69.54
C ASP A 2 -17.74 33.34 -68.98
N GLU A 3 -17.49 34.63 -68.76
CA GLU A 3 -16.33 35.09 -68.01
C GLU A 3 -16.40 34.49 -66.61
N ARG A 4 -15.37 33.71 -66.23
CA ARG A 4 -15.27 33.14 -64.88
C ARG A 4 -15.12 34.28 -63.88
N ARG A 5 -16.23 34.70 -63.27
CA ARG A 5 -16.24 35.68 -62.18
C ARG A 5 -15.44 35.15 -60.98
N ASP A 6 -14.52 35.97 -60.47
CA ASP A 6 -13.69 35.62 -59.32
C ASP A 6 -14.50 35.68 -58.02
N LEU A 7 -14.96 34.52 -57.54
CA LEU A 7 -15.82 34.40 -56.38
C LEU A 7 -15.03 34.32 -55.07
N ARG A 8 -15.20 35.33 -54.23
CA ARG A 8 -14.62 35.43 -52.89
C ARG A 8 -15.65 35.09 -51.81
N LYS A 9 -15.21 34.65 -50.63
CA LYS A 9 -16.11 34.41 -49.47
C LYS A 9 -16.34 35.71 -48.70
N PHE A 10 -17.51 35.87 -48.10
CA PHE A 10 -17.75 36.97 -47.16
C PHE A 10 -16.91 36.79 -45.88
N PRO A 11 -16.52 37.89 -45.20
CA PRO A 11 -15.96 37.86 -43.85
C PRO A 11 -16.85 37.10 -42.85
N ARG A 12 -16.24 36.58 -41.77
CA ARG A 12 -16.98 35.80 -40.76
C ARG A 12 -18.08 36.66 -40.14
N GLY A 13 -19.34 36.28 -40.36
CA GLY A 13 -20.52 36.96 -39.83
C GLY A 13 -21.33 37.74 -40.87
N GLU A 14 -20.71 38.12 -41.99
CA GLU A 14 -21.40 38.84 -43.07
C GLU A 14 -22.01 37.89 -44.10
N ARG A 15 -23.17 38.27 -44.64
CA ARG A 15 -23.84 37.60 -45.77
C ARG A 15 -24.56 38.65 -46.62
N CYS A 16 -24.91 38.30 -47.85
CA CYS A 16 -25.77 39.17 -48.64
C CYS A 16 -27.10 39.44 -47.89
N PRO A 17 -27.51 40.71 -47.73
CA PRO A 17 -28.72 41.07 -47.00
C PRO A 17 -30.00 40.55 -47.67
N GLU A 18 -30.01 40.43 -48.99
CA GLU A 18 -31.21 40.04 -49.74
C GLU A 18 -31.37 38.52 -49.89
N CYS A 19 -30.28 37.78 -50.11
CA CYS A 19 -30.35 36.35 -50.42
C CYS A 19 -29.52 35.43 -49.50
N GLY A 20 -28.81 35.98 -48.53
CA GLY A 20 -27.99 35.21 -47.58
C GLY A 20 -26.78 34.50 -48.19
N ALA A 21 -26.43 34.77 -49.46
CA ALA A 21 -25.28 34.18 -50.12
C ALA A 21 -23.97 34.49 -49.36
N ARG A 22 -23.11 33.47 -49.26
CA ARG A 22 -21.80 33.54 -48.58
C ARG A 22 -20.63 33.80 -49.53
N ARG A 23 -20.90 33.98 -50.82
CA ARG A 23 -19.92 34.27 -51.86
C ARG A 23 -20.29 35.54 -52.62
N TRP A 24 -19.29 36.28 -53.06
CA TRP A 24 -19.43 37.56 -53.75
C TRP A 24 -18.34 37.73 -54.82
N TYR A 25 -18.56 38.61 -55.79
CA TYR A 25 -17.59 39.02 -56.79
C TYR A 25 -17.56 40.56 -56.92
N LEU A 26 -16.49 41.08 -57.50
CA LEU A 26 -16.33 42.51 -57.81
C LEU A 26 -16.63 42.73 -59.28
N GLU A 27 -17.43 43.75 -59.56
CA GLU A 27 -17.67 44.24 -60.92
C GLU A 27 -17.73 45.77 -60.84
N ASN A 28 -16.85 46.46 -61.56
CA ASN A 28 -16.78 47.93 -61.61
C ASN A 28 -16.68 48.63 -60.24
N GLY A 29 -15.85 48.10 -59.33
CA GLY A 29 -15.64 48.68 -57.99
C GLY A 29 -16.80 48.47 -57.00
N LEU A 30 -17.85 47.76 -57.42
CA LEU A 30 -19.00 47.42 -56.60
C LEU A 30 -18.99 45.93 -56.25
N ARG A 31 -19.47 45.62 -55.05
CA ARG A 31 -19.54 44.25 -54.51
C ARG A 31 -20.89 43.65 -54.82
N PHE A 32 -20.91 42.55 -55.57
CA PHE A 32 -22.12 41.78 -55.87
C PHE A 32 -22.07 40.42 -55.21
N CYS A 33 -23.20 39.92 -54.69
CA CYS A 33 -23.27 38.54 -54.23
C CYS A 33 -23.26 37.57 -55.42
N PHE A 34 -23.03 36.28 -55.17
CA PHE A 34 -23.04 35.25 -56.22
C PHE A 34 -24.32 35.27 -57.07
N ASN A 35 -25.45 35.65 -56.48
CA ASN A 35 -26.75 35.72 -57.16
C ASN A 35 -27.01 37.07 -57.85
N GLY A 36 -26.07 38.02 -57.84
CA GLY A 36 -26.16 39.30 -58.56
C GLY A 36 -26.73 40.48 -57.77
N HIS A 37 -27.06 40.33 -56.47
CA HIS A 37 -27.49 41.46 -55.63
C HIS A 37 -26.31 42.34 -55.23
N GLN A 38 -26.46 43.65 -55.36
CA GLN A 38 -25.45 44.64 -54.94
C GLN A 38 -25.42 44.74 -53.41
N VAL A 39 -24.23 44.69 -52.82
CA VAL A 39 -24.03 44.87 -51.38
C VAL A 39 -23.63 46.31 -51.13
N GLU A 40 -24.53 47.09 -50.54
CA GLU A 40 -24.29 48.48 -50.16
C GLU A 40 -23.28 48.58 -48.99
N GLY A 41 -22.54 49.69 -48.94
CA GLY A 41 -21.57 49.97 -47.85
C GLY A 41 -20.18 49.36 -48.03
N PHE A 42 -19.92 48.64 -49.12
CA PHE A 42 -18.57 48.25 -49.50
C PHE A 42 -17.85 49.41 -50.18
N ILE A 43 -16.79 49.91 -49.56
CA ILE A 43 -15.86 50.87 -50.17
C ILE A 43 -14.61 50.06 -50.54
N GLN A 44 -14.29 49.98 -51.83
CA GLN A 44 -13.00 49.47 -52.26
C GLN A 44 -11.93 50.47 -51.82
N PHE A 45 -11.17 50.11 -50.79
CA PHE A 45 -9.90 50.78 -50.56
C PHE A 45 -8.97 50.32 -51.68
N ASP A 46 -8.70 51.19 -52.64
CA ASP A 46 -7.56 51.02 -53.52
C ASP A 46 -6.32 51.08 -52.63
N ILE A 47 -5.83 49.91 -52.26
CA ILE A 47 -4.45 49.76 -51.86
C ILE A 47 -3.69 50.00 -53.16
N GLY A 48 -3.41 51.27 -53.44
CA GLY A 48 -2.60 51.67 -54.57
C GLY A 48 -1.36 50.80 -54.59
N ASP A 49 -0.99 50.33 -55.79
CA ASP A 49 0.13 49.43 -56.03
C ASP A 49 1.26 49.76 -55.04
N ASP A 50 1.60 48.78 -54.18
CA ASP A 50 2.66 48.84 -53.16
C ASP A 50 4.06 49.17 -53.75
N VAL A 51 4.13 49.53 -55.03
CA VAL A 51 5.30 49.89 -55.81
C VAL A 51 5.68 51.36 -55.61
N ASP A 52 4.74 52.28 -55.35
CA ASP A 52 5.03 53.73 -55.19
C ASP A 52 5.08 54.22 -53.73
N ALA A 53 4.61 53.41 -52.78
CA ALA A 53 4.78 53.69 -51.35
C ALA A 53 6.03 52.95 -50.86
N GLY A 54 7.20 53.60 -51.00
CA GLY A 54 8.46 53.05 -50.49
C GLY A 54 8.29 52.41 -49.13
N GLN A 55 8.64 51.11 -49.03
CA GLN A 55 8.54 50.28 -47.82
C GLN A 55 9.35 50.86 -46.66
N LEU A 56 8.83 51.88 -45.99
CA LEU A 56 9.42 52.54 -44.82
C LEU A 56 8.70 52.18 -43.51
N GLY A 57 7.86 51.15 -43.54
CA GLY A 57 7.21 50.60 -42.36
C GLY A 57 7.64 49.16 -42.10
N LYS A 58 8.63 48.94 -41.24
CA LYS A 58 8.96 47.60 -40.74
C LYS A 58 7.80 47.12 -39.87
N LYS A 59 6.89 46.32 -40.44
CA LYS A 59 5.82 45.64 -39.69
C LYS A 59 6.45 44.62 -38.75
N THR A 60 6.86 45.05 -37.57
CA THR A 60 7.21 44.14 -36.47
C THR A 60 5.92 43.52 -35.94
N LYS A 61 5.56 42.33 -36.44
CA LYS A 61 4.75 41.43 -35.63
C LYS A 61 5.57 41.17 -34.36
N LYS A 62 5.04 41.61 -33.22
CA LYS A 62 5.60 41.23 -31.92
C LYS A 62 5.42 39.72 -31.84
N ASP A 63 6.49 38.97 -32.03
CA ASP A 63 6.45 37.53 -31.77
C ASP A 63 5.95 37.37 -30.35
N LYS A 64 4.84 36.65 -30.23
CA LYS A 64 4.27 36.33 -28.92
C LYS A 64 5.36 35.54 -28.22
N GLU A 65 6.02 36.14 -27.23
CA GLU A 65 6.96 35.44 -26.37
C GLU A 65 6.31 34.12 -25.99
N VAL A 66 6.87 33.03 -26.52
CA VAL A 66 6.54 31.70 -26.06
C VAL A 66 7.16 31.65 -24.68
N LYS A 67 6.43 32.17 -23.69
CA LYS A 67 6.68 31.79 -22.30
C LYS A 67 6.64 30.28 -22.35
N GLU A 68 7.79 29.64 -22.15
CA GLU A 68 7.86 28.22 -21.84
C GLU A 68 6.88 28.03 -20.70
N LYS A 69 5.69 27.53 -21.03
CA LYS A 69 4.77 27.07 -20.02
C LYS A 69 5.40 25.78 -19.58
N GLU A 70 6.33 25.88 -18.62
CA GLU A 70 6.75 24.71 -17.85
C GLU A 70 5.46 24.02 -17.43
N LEU A 71 5.22 22.84 -18.00
CA LEU A 71 4.07 22.05 -17.64
C LEU A 71 4.23 21.77 -16.15
N ARG A 72 3.30 22.26 -15.34
CA ARG A 72 3.36 22.11 -13.88
C ARG A 72 3.56 20.65 -13.48
N HIS A 73 2.98 19.71 -14.24
CA HIS A 73 3.21 18.28 -14.07
C HIS A 73 3.99 17.71 -15.25
N LEU A 74 4.96 16.84 -14.95
CA LEU A 74 5.64 16.03 -15.97
C LEU A 74 4.65 15.06 -16.62
N THR A 75 4.94 14.59 -17.82
CA THR A 75 4.12 13.61 -18.54
C THR A 75 4.98 12.49 -19.13
N GLY A 76 4.37 11.36 -19.49
CA GLY A 76 5.06 10.23 -20.12
C GLY A 76 6.15 9.62 -19.24
N GLN A 77 7.32 9.34 -19.84
CA GLN A 77 8.45 8.68 -19.17
C GLN A 77 9.09 9.53 -18.08
N ALA A 78 9.20 10.86 -18.27
CA ALA A 78 9.73 11.76 -17.25
C ALA A 78 8.88 11.71 -15.95
N GLY A 79 7.55 11.64 -16.09
CA GLY A 79 6.65 11.47 -14.94
C GLY A 79 6.77 10.09 -14.28
N LYS A 80 7.06 9.04 -15.05
CA LYS A 80 7.34 7.69 -14.53
C LYS A 80 8.65 7.67 -13.75
N ASN A 81 9.72 8.26 -14.27
CA ASN A 81 11.02 8.33 -13.61
C ASN A 81 10.93 9.11 -12.28
N LEU A 82 10.28 10.28 -12.29
CA LEU A 82 10.04 11.04 -11.06
C LEU A 82 9.26 10.22 -10.00
N PHE A 83 8.28 9.43 -10.43
CA PHE A 83 7.56 8.54 -9.52
C PHE A 83 8.47 7.44 -8.92
N LEU A 84 9.39 6.87 -9.71
CA LEU A 84 10.39 5.91 -9.21
C LEU A 84 11.34 6.56 -8.20
N GLU A 85 11.79 7.79 -8.46
CA GLU A 85 12.61 8.56 -7.52
C GLU A 85 11.86 8.81 -6.20
N CYS A 86 10.57 9.18 -6.27
CA CYS A 86 9.72 9.32 -5.09
C CYS A 86 9.67 8.00 -4.29
N LEU A 87 9.43 6.86 -4.96
CA LEU A 87 9.40 5.55 -4.28
C LEU A 87 10.75 5.19 -3.66
N GLN A 88 11.86 5.51 -4.33
CA GLN A 88 13.21 5.28 -3.83
C GLN A 88 13.49 6.11 -2.57
N LEU A 89 13.07 7.37 -2.53
CA LEU A 89 13.18 8.21 -1.33
C LEU A 89 12.35 7.64 -0.18
N VAL A 90 11.12 7.20 -0.43
CA VAL A 90 10.29 6.56 0.58
C VAL A 90 10.96 5.29 1.11
N LEU A 91 11.44 4.42 0.22
CA LEU A 91 12.15 3.19 0.59
C LEU A 91 13.39 3.49 1.44
N ARG A 92 14.16 4.52 1.09
CA ARG A 92 15.32 4.96 1.86
C ARG A 92 14.94 5.43 3.26
N GLN A 93 13.86 6.21 3.42
CA GLN A 93 13.36 6.64 4.73
C GLN A 93 12.89 5.45 5.58
N GLN A 94 12.22 4.46 4.96
CA GLN A 94 11.81 3.23 5.63
C GLN A 94 13.00 2.43 6.15
N LEU A 95 14.04 2.25 5.32
CA LEU A 95 15.28 1.56 5.70
C LEU A 95 16.03 2.30 6.79
N LEU A 96 16.14 3.63 6.69
CA LEU A 96 16.77 4.47 7.70
C LEU A 96 16.11 4.28 9.07
N TRP A 97 14.78 4.26 9.12
CA TRP A 97 14.02 4.01 10.34
C TRP A 97 14.26 2.60 10.88
N LEU A 98 14.27 1.58 10.02
CA LEU A 98 14.55 0.19 10.42
C LEU A 98 15.97 0.03 11.01
N VAL A 99 16.97 0.70 10.45
CA VAL A 99 18.35 0.63 10.94
C VAL A 99 18.53 1.47 12.21
N GLN A 100 18.10 2.74 12.20
CA GLN A 100 18.37 3.68 13.30
C GLN A 100 17.42 3.50 14.49
N SER A 101 16.12 3.35 14.24
CA SER A 101 15.10 3.26 15.31
C SER A 101 14.89 1.83 15.78
N LYS A 102 14.88 0.85 14.86
CA LYS A 102 14.71 -0.58 15.21
C LYS A 102 16.02 -1.35 15.41
N GLY A 103 17.17 -0.76 15.10
CA GLY A 103 18.46 -1.40 15.32
C GLY A 103 18.73 -2.59 14.40
N HIS A 104 18.11 -2.63 13.20
CA HIS A 104 18.45 -3.63 12.20
C HIS A 104 19.88 -3.44 11.67
N ARG A 105 20.46 -4.50 11.10
CA ARG A 105 21.83 -4.48 10.57
C ARG A 105 21.94 -3.52 9.38
N GLU A 106 23.04 -2.77 9.31
CA GLU A 106 23.30 -1.80 8.22
C GLU A 106 23.34 -2.46 6.83
N GLU A 107 23.73 -3.75 6.77
CA GLU A 107 23.67 -4.58 5.56
C GLU A 107 22.28 -4.60 4.90
N LEU A 108 21.21 -4.36 5.68
CA LEU A 108 19.83 -4.32 5.17
C LEU A 108 19.65 -3.27 4.09
N GLU A 109 20.28 -2.10 4.25
CA GLU A 109 20.19 -1.05 3.23
C GLU A 109 20.82 -1.51 1.91
N THR A 110 21.97 -2.18 1.99
CA THR A 110 22.69 -2.67 0.80
C THR A 110 21.89 -3.75 0.09
N VAL A 111 21.39 -4.75 0.82
CA VAL A 111 20.58 -5.83 0.24
C VAL A 111 19.31 -5.29 -0.42
N VAL A 112 18.60 -4.39 0.23
CA VAL A 112 17.35 -3.83 -0.33
C VAL A 112 17.64 -2.90 -1.51
N ARG A 113 18.77 -2.19 -1.51
CA ARG A 113 19.24 -1.41 -2.66
C ARG A 113 19.51 -2.31 -3.87
N ASP A 114 20.19 -3.44 -3.68
CA ASP A 114 20.46 -4.39 -4.77
C ASP A 114 19.17 -5.02 -5.30
N LEU A 115 18.23 -5.35 -4.42
CA LEU A 115 16.89 -5.79 -4.82
C LEU A 115 16.16 -4.71 -5.62
N TRP A 116 16.17 -3.45 -5.15
CA TRP A 116 15.54 -2.34 -5.85
C TRP A 116 16.16 -2.11 -7.23
N ASP A 117 17.48 -2.17 -7.34
CA ASP A 117 18.18 -2.07 -8.62
C ASP A 117 17.71 -3.16 -9.59
N LEU A 118 17.73 -4.43 -9.15
CA LEU A 118 17.19 -5.55 -9.93
C LEU A 118 15.73 -5.35 -10.34
N ARG A 119 14.91 -4.73 -9.48
CA ARG A 119 13.50 -4.45 -9.76
C ARG A 119 13.30 -3.41 -10.86
N ILE A 120 14.17 -2.40 -10.95
CA ILE A 120 14.02 -1.25 -11.87
C ILE A 120 14.84 -1.36 -13.16
N ARG A 121 15.76 -2.33 -13.28
CA ARG A 121 16.58 -2.54 -14.50
C ARG A 121 15.79 -2.55 -15.82
N GLY A 122 14.59 -3.14 -15.82
CA GLY A 122 13.73 -3.20 -17.01
C GLY A 122 12.85 -1.96 -17.28
N SER A 123 12.93 -0.91 -16.45
CA SER A 123 12.00 0.23 -16.49
C SER A 123 12.26 1.24 -17.61
N GLY A 124 13.37 1.10 -18.34
CA GLY A 124 13.84 2.09 -19.32
C GLY A 124 14.39 3.38 -18.70
N ALA A 125 14.37 3.52 -17.36
CA ALA A 125 14.93 4.69 -16.67
C ALA A 125 16.43 4.88 -16.95
N LEU A 126 17.20 3.78 -17.08
CA LEU A 126 18.63 3.80 -17.42
C LEU A 126 18.89 4.14 -18.90
N LEU A 127 17.97 3.78 -19.81
CA LEU A 127 18.13 4.04 -21.25
C LEU A 127 17.88 5.51 -21.61
N ALA A 128 17.05 6.21 -20.82
CA ALA A 128 16.76 7.62 -21.03
C ALA A 128 17.95 8.55 -20.69
N GLU A 129 18.84 8.15 -19.76
CA GLU A 129 20.05 8.90 -19.42
C GLU A 129 21.09 8.88 -20.56
N GLU A 130 21.16 7.78 -21.32
CA GLU A 130 22.06 7.68 -22.49
C GLU A 130 21.56 8.52 -23.68
N GLU A 131 20.23 8.56 -23.91
CA GLU A 131 19.64 9.37 -24.99
C GLU A 131 19.71 10.88 -24.69
N THR A 132 19.58 11.30 -23.43
CA THR A 132 19.66 12.73 -23.06
C THR A 132 21.07 13.31 -23.14
N GLN A 133 22.12 12.49 -23.19
CA GLN A 133 23.49 12.96 -23.45
C GLN A 133 23.84 13.04 -24.95
N GLN A 134 23.03 12.48 -25.85
CA GLN A 134 23.39 12.38 -27.28
C GLN A 134 22.48 13.13 -28.26
N THR A 135 21.34 13.69 -27.85
CA THR A 135 20.53 14.51 -28.77
C THR A 135 20.18 15.87 -28.18
N GLY A 136 21.05 16.85 -28.42
CA GLY A 136 20.59 18.22 -28.61
C GLY A 136 19.71 18.28 -29.87
N ASP A 137 18.52 18.84 -29.72
CA ASP A 137 17.63 19.28 -30.80
C ASP A 137 17.23 18.20 -31.83
N GLY A 138 16.29 17.33 -31.43
CA GLY A 138 15.63 16.38 -32.32
C GLY A 138 14.11 16.54 -32.25
N LEU A 139 13.53 17.21 -33.24
CA LEU A 139 12.10 17.29 -33.52
C LEU A 139 11.38 15.96 -33.22
N ALA A 140 10.57 15.93 -32.16
CA ALA A 140 9.67 14.83 -31.86
C ALA A 140 8.60 14.76 -32.98
N ILE A 141 8.80 13.86 -33.94
CA ILE A 141 7.83 13.55 -34.98
C ILE A 141 6.66 12.80 -34.32
N PHE A 142 5.55 13.52 -34.16
CA PHE A 142 4.26 12.97 -33.79
C PHE A 142 3.80 11.98 -34.87
N SER A 143 3.89 10.68 -34.58
CA SER A 143 3.25 9.65 -35.41
C SER A 143 1.88 9.32 -34.82
N SER A 144 0.86 9.93 -35.40
CA SER A 144 -0.54 9.60 -35.13
C SER A 144 -1.04 8.58 -36.16
N GLN A 145 -0.98 7.30 -35.82
CA GLN A 145 -1.80 6.28 -36.47
C GLN A 145 -2.13 5.13 -35.49
N PRO A 146 -3.41 4.89 -35.17
CA PRO A 146 -3.80 3.74 -34.37
C PRO A 146 -3.87 2.51 -35.29
N THR A 147 -3.08 1.49 -35.01
CA THR A 147 -3.32 0.14 -35.52
C THR A 147 -3.47 -0.78 -34.31
N GLY A 148 -4.69 -1.25 -34.10
CA GLY A 148 -5.06 -2.03 -32.92
C GLY A 148 -6.54 -2.33 -32.97
N THR A 149 -6.86 -3.34 -33.78
CA THR A 149 -8.14 -4.02 -33.93
C THR A 149 -8.87 -4.28 -32.61
N GLU A 150 -10.18 -4.07 -32.66
CA GLU A 150 -11.16 -4.47 -31.65
C GLU A 150 -11.15 -5.99 -31.40
N ASN A 151 -11.55 -6.36 -30.18
CA ASN A 151 -11.81 -7.69 -29.59
C ASN A 151 -10.69 -8.29 -28.72
N ASP A 152 -10.83 -8.15 -27.40
CA ASP A 152 -11.32 -9.25 -26.55
C ASP A 152 -11.47 -8.75 -25.10
N ASP A 153 -12.70 -8.40 -24.71
CA ASP A 153 -13.09 -8.23 -23.31
C ASP A 153 -13.13 -9.61 -22.64
N THR A 154 -11.96 -10.16 -22.33
CA THR A 154 -11.85 -11.24 -21.35
C THR A 154 -11.55 -10.64 -19.97
N PRO A 155 -12.34 -10.97 -18.93
CA PRO A 155 -12.07 -10.49 -17.59
C PRO A 155 -10.76 -11.14 -17.14
N LYS A 156 -9.67 -10.36 -17.10
CA LYS A 156 -8.36 -10.81 -16.61
C LYS A 156 -8.50 -11.20 -15.14
N LYS A 157 -8.70 -12.50 -14.93
CA LYS A 157 -8.75 -13.19 -13.64
C LYS A 157 -7.49 -12.82 -12.85
N GLN A 158 -7.69 -12.24 -11.68
CA GLN A 158 -6.67 -11.84 -10.70
C GLN A 158 -6.04 -13.07 -10.02
N GLY A 159 -5.46 -13.98 -10.83
CA GLY A 159 -4.52 -14.96 -10.35
C GLY A 159 -3.15 -14.32 -10.40
N ALA A 160 -2.51 -14.17 -9.26
CA ALA A 160 -1.22 -13.53 -9.20
C ALA A 160 -0.16 -14.37 -9.93
N ARG A 161 0.19 -13.88 -11.11
CA ARG A 161 1.20 -14.43 -12.01
C ARG A 161 2.47 -13.61 -11.82
N ALA A 162 3.61 -14.30 -11.77
CA ALA A 162 4.92 -13.66 -11.80
C ALA A 162 4.94 -12.61 -12.92
N ARG A 163 5.43 -11.40 -12.61
CA ARG A 163 5.50 -10.32 -13.60
C ARG A 163 6.85 -10.38 -14.29
N SER A 164 6.85 -10.42 -15.62
CA SER A 164 8.08 -10.21 -16.39
C SER A 164 8.50 -8.74 -16.29
N TRP A 165 9.79 -8.53 -16.07
CA TRP A 165 10.45 -7.22 -16.08
C TRP A 165 11.30 -7.03 -17.33
N ASN A 166 11.39 -8.04 -18.19
CA ASN A 166 12.02 -7.93 -19.50
C ASN A 166 11.19 -7.00 -20.40
N PRO A 167 11.80 -5.97 -21.00
CA PRO A 167 11.10 -5.06 -21.90
C PRO A 167 10.62 -5.75 -23.19
N GLU A 168 11.25 -6.86 -23.59
CA GLU A 168 10.86 -7.65 -24.76
C GLU A 168 9.54 -8.42 -24.53
N ASP A 169 9.37 -8.99 -23.33
CA ASP A 169 8.19 -9.80 -22.97
C ASP A 169 6.99 -8.95 -22.58
N ASN A 170 7.23 -7.74 -22.06
CA ASN A 170 6.19 -6.83 -21.62
C ASN A 170 6.53 -5.37 -21.97
N PRO A 171 5.97 -4.83 -23.08
CA PRO A 171 6.21 -3.45 -23.50
C PRO A 171 5.69 -2.43 -22.47
N ASP A 172 4.68 -2.80 -21.67
CA ASP A 172 4.18 -2.01 -20.55
C ASP A 172 4.83 -2.49 -19.24
N TRP A 173 6.07 -2.06 -19.01
CA TRP A 173 6.81 -2.41 -17.78
C TRP A 173 5.98 -2.11 -16.52
N PRO A 174 5.82 -3.09 -15.60
CA PRO A 174 4.92 -2.96 -14.47
C PRO A 174 5.51 -2.01 -13.41
N VAL A 175 4.90 -0.83 -13.29
CA VAL A 175 5.31 0.18 -12.30
C VAL A 175 5.15 -0.35 -10.85
N PRO A 176 6.16 -0.19 -9.97
CA PRO A 176 6.08 -0.63 -8.59
C PRO A 176 5.00 0.10 -7.79
N ARG A 177 4.41 -0.60 -6.83
CA ARG A 177 3.40 -0.04 -5.92
C ARG A 177 4.02 0.37 -4.60
N MET A 178 3.37 1.29 -3.87
CA MET A 178 3.77 1.67 -2.51
C MET A 178 3.91 0.46 -1.56
N ILE A 179 3.00 -0.50 -1.63
CA ILE A 179 3.05 -1.72 -0.79
C ILE A 179 4.32 -2.55 -1.10
N GLU A 180 4.83 -2.47 -2.33
CA GLU A 180 6.03 -3.20 -2.73
C GLU A 180 7.28 -2.65 -2.01
N THR A 181 7.32 -1.40 -1.54
CA THR A 181 8.45 -0.89 -0.76
C THR A 181 8.58 -1.61 0.59
N LEU A 182 7.46 -1.81 1.29
CA LEU A 182 7.42 -2.58 2.54
C LEU A 182 7.74 -4.06 2.30
N ALA A 183 7.25 -4.61 1.19
CA ALA A 183 7.55 -5.99 0.81
C ALA A 183 9.05 -6.18 0.49
N LEU A 184 9.71 -5.20 -0.13
CA LEU A 184 11.17 -5.22 -0.34
C LEU A 184 11.94 -5.17 0.98
N CYS A 185 11.51 -4.33 1.93
CA CYS A 185 12.10 -4.32 3.28
C CYS A 185 11.98 -5.71 3.95
N TYR A 186 10.82 -6.36 3.84
CA TYR A 186 10.63 -7.72 4.35
C TYR A 186 11.54 -8.75 3.67
N LEU A 187 11.61 -8.73 2.34
CA LEU A 187 12.49 -9.64 1.58
C LEU A 187 13.98 -9.44 1.92
N GLY A 188 14.40 -8.18 2.15
CA GLY A 188 15.73 -7.87 2.66
C GLY A 188 15.99 -8.47 4.05
N CYS A 189 15.03 -8.31 4.98
CA CYS A 189 15.11 -8.96 6.29
C CYS A 189 15.18 -10.48 6.18
N LEU A 190 14.41 -11.08 5.25
CA LEU A 190 14.40 -12.52 5.00
C LEU A 190 15.77 -13.02 4.49
N LEU A 191 16.39 -12.33 3.53
CA LEU A 191 17.73 -12.66 3.02
C LEU A 191 18.78 -12.58 4.12
N LEU A 192 18.68 -11.56 4.98
CA LEU A 192 19.55 -11.35 6.12
C LEU A 192 19.18 -12.18 7.34
N ARG A 193 18.19 -13.07 7.27
CA ARG A 193 17.76 -13.88 8.42
C ARG A 193 17.47 -13.02 9.67
N ILE A 194 16.91 -11.83 9.49
CA ILE A 194 16.42 -10.99 10.59
C ILE A 194 14.98 -11.46 10.90
N PRO A 195 14.63 -11.73 12.17
CA PRO A 195 13.32 -12.28 12.54
C PRO A 195 12.21 -11.21 12.58
N THR A 196 12.07 -10.42 11.52
CA THR A 196 11.00 -9.41 11.38
C THR A 196 9.81 -10.05 10.67
N THR A 197 8.61 -9.92 11.24
CA THR A 197 7.39 -10.50 10.67
C THR A 197 6.64 -9.52 9.77
N VAL A 198 5.83 -10.05 8.84
CA VAL A 198 4.95 -9.21 8.00
C VAL A 198 3.90 -8.49 8.86
N GLY A 199 3.43 -9.15 9.91
CA GLY A 199 2.49 -8.59 10.88
C GLY A 199 3.02 -7.34 11.58
N GLU A 200 4.30 -7.34 11.99
CA GLU A 200 4.97 -6.19 12.61
C GLU A 200 5.14 -5.03 11.64
N LEU A 201 5.63 -5.28 10.41
CA LEU A 201 5.76 -4.25 9.39
C LEU A 201 4.41 -3.59 9.09
N CYS A 202 3.35 -4.40 9.00
CA CYS A 202 1.99 -3.91 8.81
C CYS A 202 1.50 -3.09 10.01
N ALA A 203 1.80 -3.52 11.23
CA ALA A 203 1.49 -2.77 12.45
C ALA A 203 2.20 -1.42 12.47
N TRP A 204 3.51 -1.38 12.20
CA TRP A 204 4.30 -0.15 12.16
C TRP A 204 3.82 0.82 11.08
N ALA A 205 3.43 0.30 9.91
CA ALA A 205 2.88 1.09 8.82
C ALA A 205 1.53 1.72 9.20
N ASN A 206 0.65 0.93 9.83
CA ASN A 206 -0.68 1.39 10.22
C ASN A 206 -0.66 2.37 11.40
N SER A 207 0.25 2.17 12.36
CA SER A 207 0.47 3.08 13.48
C SER A 207 1.23 4.36 13.08
N GLY A 208 1.69 4.47 11.82
CA GLY A 208 2.48 5.61 11.34
C GLY A 208 3.87 5.72 11.97
N ARG A 209 4.43 4.61 12.47
CA ARG A 209 5.78 4.57 13.05
C ARG A 209 6.84 4.51 11.96
N ILE A 210 6.65 3.60 11.01
CA ILE A 210 7.48 3.56 9.79
C ILE A 210 6.92 4.56 8.76
N PRO A 211 7.78 5.30 8.03
CA PRO A 211 7.35 6.21 6.98
C PRO A 211 6.56 5.48 5.88
N TYR A 212 5.23 5.58 5.90
CA TYR A 212 4.35 4.93 4.92
C TYR A 212 3.06 5.70 4.66
N LYS A 213 2.26 5.98 5.70
CA LYS A 213 0.97 6.70 5.55
C LYS A 213 1.14 8.15 5.08
N ARG A 214 2.18 8.84 5.56
CA ARG A 214 2.47 10.25 5.27
C ARG A 214 3.59 10.46 4.26
N SER A 215 4.03 9.39 3.61
CA SER A 215 5.21 9.40 2.76
C SER A 215 5.16 10.43 1.63
N PHE A 216 3.97 10.79 1.13
CA PHE A 216 3.82 11.85 0.13
C PHE A 216 4.26 13.23 0.64
N TYR A 217 3.94 13.55 1.90
CA TYR A 217 4.21 14.86 2.49
C TYR A 217 5.67 14.99 2.95
N ASP A 218 6.32 13.87 3.21
CA ASP A 218 7.74 13.81 3.58
C ASP A 218 8.67 13.97 2.35
N LEU A 219 8.11 14.09 1.14
CA LEU A 219 8.87 14.33 -0.10
C LEU A 219 9.21 15.81 -0.29
N PRO A 220 10.30 16.13 -1.03
CA PRO A 220 10.60 17.51 -1.43
C PRO A 220 9.46 18.16 -2.24
N GLU A 221 9.21 19.45 -2.02
CA GLU A 221 8.12 20.21 -2.67
C GLU A 221 8.25 20.20 -4.20
N GLU A 222 9.47 20.32 -4.73
CA GLU A 222 9.74 20.27 -6.16
C GLU A 222 9.24 18.97 -6.81
N MET A 223 9.36 17.84 -6.11
CA MET A 223 8.88 16.55 -6.60
C MET A 223 7.36 16.47 -6.47
N GLN A 224 6.77 17.00 -5.40
CA GLN A 224 5.32 16.99 -5.18
C GLN A 224 4.59 17.79 -6.27
N ASP A 225 5.10 18.97 -6.62
CA ASP A 225 4.50 19.87 -7.59
C ASP A 225 4.59 19.33 -9.01
N ARG A 226 5.68 18.63 -9.34
CA ARG A 226 5.94 18.09 -10.69
C ARG A 226 5.31 16.72 -10.95
N LEU A 227 4.82 16.04 -9.93
CA LEU A 227 4.31 14.67 -10.05
C LEU A 227 2.96 14.61 -10.80
N PRO A 228 2.80 13.68 -11.75
CA PRO A 228 1.50 13.45 -12.39
C PRO A 228 0.40 13.06 -11.39
N SER A 229 -0.82 13.53 -11.63
CA SER A 229 -1.97 13.32 -10.73
C SER A 229 -2.29 11.85 -10.41
N ALA A 230 -2.06 10.94 -11.37
CA ALA A 230 -2.23 9.50 -11.16
C ALA A 230 -1.26 8.93 -10.12
N TYR A 231 0.01 9.34 -10.17
CA TYR A 231 1.04 8.94 -9.22
C TYR A 231 0.88 9.62 -7.86
N THR A 232 0.45 10.89 -7.84
CA THR A 232 0.05 11.58 -6.61
C THR A 232 -1.06 10.83 -5.89
N ARG A 233 -2.07 10.31 -6.63
CA ARG A 233 -3.12 9.48 -6.05
C ARG A 233 -2.57 8.16 -5.49
N ALA A 234 -1.63 7.54 -6.19
CA ALA A 234 -1.00 6.29 -5.75
C ALA A 234 -0.20 6.48 -4.45
N LEU A 235 0.58 7.55 -4.33
CA LEU A 235 1.35 7.87 -3.11
C LEU A 235 0.46 8.29 -1.94
N LYS A 236 -0.71 8.89 -2.20
CA LYS A 236 -1.69 9.29 -1.17
C LYS A 236 -2.64 8.16 -0.75
N LEU A 237 -2.65 7.02 -1.44
CA LEU A 237 -3.54 5.89 -1.13
C LEU A 237 -3.34 5.33 0.30
N PRO A 238 -2.09 5.14 0.80
CA PRO A 238 -1.84 4.68 2.17
C PRO A 238 -2.40 5.60 3.26
N LEU A 239 -2.59 6.88 2.99
CA LEU A 239 -3.14 7.82 3.97
C LEU A 239 -4.61 7.52 4.28
N ARG A 240 -5.38 7.04 3.29
CA ARG A 240 -6.83 6.87 3.38
C ARG A 240 -7.27 5.46 3.79
N SER A 241 -6.35 4.51 3.75
CA SER A 241 -6.68 3.10 3.93
C SER A 241 -5.66 2.42 4.82
N SER A 242 -6.16 1.66 5.80
CA SER A 242 -5.32 0.80 6.62
C SER A 242 -4.80 -0.35 5.76
N LEU A 243 -3.50 -0.63 5.86
CA LEU A 243 -2.87 -1.74 5.18
C LEU A 243 -3.40 -3.05 5.77
N ARG A 244 -3.96 -3.91 4.93
CA ARG A 244 -4.37 -5.26 5.34
C ARG A 244 -3.18 -6.20 5.26
N GLY A 245 -2.99 -7.06 6.27
CA GLY A 245 -1.87 -8.01 6.30
C GLY A 245 -1.83 -8.92 5.08
N ILE A 246 -2.99 -9.37 4.61
CA ILE A 246 -3.09 -10.22 3.41
C ILE A 246 -2.59 -9.53 2.14
N ASP A 247 -2.80 -8.22 2.00
CA ASP A 247 -2.35 -7.47 0.81
C ASP A 247 -0.82 -7.37 0.80
N LEU A 248 -0.19 -7.24 1.98
CA LEU A 248 1.26 -7.25 2.13
C LEU A 248 1.84 -8.66 1.90
N HIS A 249 1.24 -9.71 2.46
CA HIS A 249 1.64 -11.09 2.19
C HIS A 249 1.56 -11.43 0.69
N ASN A 250 0.47 -11.03 0.02
CA ASN A 250 0.34 -11.16 -1.42
C ASN A 250 1.43 -10.38 -2.17
N ALA A 251 1.73 -9.14 -1.76
CA ALA A 251 2.77 -8.34 -2.40
C ALA A 251 4.17 -8.95 -2.24
N VAL A 252 4.50 -9.50 -1.07
CA VAL A 252 5.76 -10.24 -0.81
C VAL A 252 5.86 -11.45 -1.74
N LEU A 253 4.79 -12.24 -1.85
CA LEU A 253 4.77 -13.42 -2.71
C LEU A 253 4.83 -13.06 -4.20
N ASP A 254 4.13 -12.00 -4.62
CA ASP A 254 4.16 -11.53 -6.00
C ASP A 254 5.55 -11.04 -6.40
N LEU A 255 6.24 -10.33 -5.49
CA LEU A 255 7.62 -9.92 -5.69
C LEU A 255 8.55 -11.13 -5.74
N SER A 256 8.44 -12.07 -4.81
CA SER A 256 9.32 -13.25 -4.78
C SER A 256 9.18 -14.10 -6.05
N LEU A 257 7.94 -14.30 -6.52
CA LEU A 257 7.65 -14.95 -7.80
C LEU A 257 8.24 -14.19 -8.99
N SER A 258 8.16 -12.86 -8.96
CA SER A 258 8.73 -12.03 -10.03
C SER A 258 10.26 -12.09 -10.03
N TYR A 259 10.92 -12.04 -8.87
CA TYR A 259 12.37 -12.23 -8.77
C TYR A 259 12.82 -13.63 -9.23
N HIS A 260 12.06 -14.67 -8.89
CA HIS A 260 12.33 -16.02 -9.35
C HIS A 260 12.18 -16.14 -10.87
N HIS A 261 11.11 -15.58 -11.44
CA HIS A 261 10.86 -15.64 -12.88
C HIS A 261 11.91 -14.88 -13.71
N ASN A 262 12.32 -13.69 -13.26
CA ASN A 262 13.24 -12.84 -14.02
C ASN A 262 14.71 -13.22 -13.81
N TYR A 263 15.10 -13.65 -12.61
CA TYR A 263 16.51 -13.83 -12.23
C TYR A 263 16.84 -15.21 -11.66
N GLY A 264 15.87 -16.12 -11.53
CA GLY A 264 16.06 -17.41 -10.87
C GLY A 264 16.36 -17.29 -9.38
N MET A 265 16.12 -16.14 -8.77
CA MET A 265 16.42 -15.89 -7.36
C MET A 265 15.50 -16.71 -6.46
N VAL A 266 16.08 -17.35 -5.44
CA VAL A 266 15.35 -18.13 -4.44
C VAL A 266 15.58 -17.50 -3.07
N PHE A 267 14.49 -17.17 -2.38
CA PHE A 267 14.56 -16.65 -1.02
C PHE A 267 14.68 -17.81 -0.02
N PRO A 268 15.46 -17.64 1.06
CA PRO A 268 15.59 -18.65 2.09
C PRO A 268 14.27 -18.85 2.85
N ALA A 269 14.15 -20.00 3.53
CA ALA A 269 13.05 -20.25 4.45
C ALA A 269 13.07 -19.25 5.62
N ILE A 270 11.88 -18.95 6.15
CA ILE A 270 11.74 -18.13 7.36
C ILE A 270 12.49 -18.77 8.52
N ASN A 271 13.08 -17.94 9.38
CA ASN A 271 13.67 -18.39 10.63
C ASN A 271 12.58 -18.83 11.61
N ASP A 272 12.19 -20.09 11.49
CA ASP A 272 11.18 -20.74 12.31
C ASP A 272 11.36 -20.51 13.82
N THR A 273 12.57 -20.75 14.35
CA THR A 273 12.85 -20.74 15.78
C THR A 273 12.59 -19.38 16.44
N PRO A 274 13.24 -18.27 16.02
CA PRO A 274 12.98 -16.97 16.62
C PRO A 274 11.57 -16.46 16.35
N THR A 275 10.97 -16.77 15.19
CA THR A 275 9.60 -16.36 14.87
C THR A 275 8.57 -17.06 15.77
N ILE A 276 8.74 -18.36 16.06
CA ILE A 276 7.85 -19.09 16.97
C ILE A 276 7.98 -18.54 18.41
N VAL A 277 9.21 -18.31 18.87
CA VAL A 277 9.44 -17.68 20.19
C VAL A 277 8.80 -16.29 20.25
N HIS A 278 8.95 -15.50 19.18
CA HIS A 278 8.33 -14.19 19.08
C HIS A 278 6.80 -14.29 19.19
N PHE A 279 6.14 -15.15 18.41
CA PHE A 279 4.69 -15.29 18.44
C PHE A 279 4.16 -15.81 19.78
N ALA A 280 4.82 -16.80 20.38
CA ALA A 280 4.39 -17.29 21.70
C ALA A 280 4.57 -16.22 22.79
N ARG A 281 5.64 -15.42 22.72
CA ARG A 281 5.87 -14.28 23.62
C ARG A 281 4.75 -13.25 23.47
N GLN A 282 4.39 -12.89 22.24
CA GLN A 282 3.31 -11.93 21.95
C GLN A 282 1.94 -12.43 22.39
N LEU A 283 1.68 -13.73 22.30
CA LEU A 283 0.44 -14.37 22.76
C LEU A 283 0.44 -14.70 24.27
N THR A 284 1.53 -14.38 24.99
CA THR A 284 1.72 -14.71 26.41
C THR A 284 1.43 -16.17 26.73
N LEU A 285 1.94 -17.09 25.89
CA LEU A 285 1.74 -18.53 26.04
C LEU A 285 2.90 -19.20 26.80
N PRO A 286 2.64 -20.29 27.54
CA PRO A 286 3.68 -21.07 28.23
C PRO A 286 4.66 -21.77 27.28
N VAL A 287 5.84 -22.13 27.79
CA VAL A 287 6.93 -22.76 27.02
C VAL A 287 6.56 -24.14 26.44
N GLU A 288 5.61 -24.83 27.07
CA GLU A 288 5.07 -26.12 26.62
C GLU A 288 4.45 -26.00 25.23
N THR A 289 3.83 -24.85 24.93
CA THR A 289 3.27 -24.58 23.59
C THR A 289 4.36 -24.49 22.53
N LEU A 290 5.51 -23.91 22.87
CA LEU A 290 6.67 -23.82 21.97
C LEU A 290 7.25 -25.19 21.66
N ILE A 291 7.46 -26.02 22.68
CA ILE A 291 8.02 -27.36 22.53
C ILE A 291 7.08 -28.23 21.70
N THR A 292 5.78 -28.14 21.96
CA THR A 292 4.75 -28.89 21.23
C THR A 292 4.64 -28.41 19.79
N ALA A 293 4.63 -27.10 19.54
CA ALA A 293 4.60 -26.54 18.18
C ALA A 293 5.81 -27.02 17.37
N ARG A 294 7.03 -26.97 17.94
CA ARG A 294 8.23 -27.49 17.27
C ARG A 294 8.15 -28.98 16.97
N SER A 295 7.54 -29.76 17.87
CA SER A 295 7.33 -31.20 17.68
C SER A 295 6.34 -31.47 16.54
N ILE A 296 5.25 -30.70 16.44
CA ILE A 296 4.28 -30.82 15.34
C ILE A 296 4.96 -30.48 14.02
N LEU A 297 5.71 -29.38 13.97
CA LEU A 297 6.37 -28.93 12.74
C LEU A 297 7.44 -29.92 12.25
N SER A 298 8.18 -30.55 13.17
CA SER A 298 9.19 -31.55 12.82
C SER A 298 8.57 -32.86 12.32
N VAL A 299 7.46 -33.30 12.93
CA VAL A 299 6.73 -34.51 12.49
C VAL A 299 6.10 -34.30 11.12
N MET A 300 5.51 -33.13 10.88
CA MET A 300 4.84 -32.79 9.62
C MET A 300 5.81 -32.47 8.47
N LYS A 301 7.11 -32.29 8.76
CA LYS A 301 8.17 -31.96 7.78
C LYS A 301 7.82 -30.75 6.90
N PHE A 302 7.22 -29.71 7.49
CA PHE A 302 6.88 -28.50 6.74
C PHE A 302 8.14 -27.71 6.34
N SER A 303 8.19 -27.25 5.09
CA SER A 303 9.19 -26.31 4.61
C SER A 303 8.65 -24.89 4.67
N PHE A 304 9.30 -23.99 5.42
CA PHE A 304 8.91 -22.57 5.54
C PHE A 304 9.42 -21.68 4.39
N GLN A 305 9.53 -22.25 3.20
CA GLN A 305 9.86 -21.51 1.99
C GLN A 305 8.61 -20.83 1.44
N LEU A 306 8.77 -19.71 0.75
CA LEU A 306 7.66 -19.06 0.06
C LEU A 306 7.15 -19.99 -1.07
N PRO A 307 5.84 -20.16 -1.24
CA PRO A 307 5.27 -21.09 -2.21
C PRO A 307 5.43 -20.56 -3.64
N ILE A 308 6.53 -20.91 -4.31
CA ILE A 308 6.83 -20.47 -5.68
C ILE A 308 6.09 -21.30 -6.73
N GLU A 309 5.85 -22.59 -6.46
CA GLU A 309 5.36 -23.56 -7.46
C GLU A 309 3.83 -23.73 -7.47
N GLN A 310 3.13 -23.25 -6.45
CA GLN A 310 1.71 -23.52 -6.27
C GLN A 310 0.82 -22.56 -7.07
N SER A 311 -0.07 -23.12 -7.90
CA SER A 311 -0.98 -22.34 -8.76
C SER A 311 -2.20 -21.78 -8.02
N ARG A 312 -2.60 -22.40 -6.90
CA ARG A 312 -3.68 -21.94 -6.02
C ARG A 312 -3.07 -21.53 -4.69
N ARG A 313 -3.57 -20.41 -4.15
CA ARG A 313 -3.07 -19.82 -2.91
C ARG A 313 -4.14 -19.93 -1.83
N PHE A 314 -3.80 -20.59 -0.75
CA PHE A 314 -4.53 -20.61 0.50
C PHE A 314 -3.77 -19.81 1.54
N HIS A 315 -4.46 -19.40 2.61
CA HIS A 315 -3.85 -18.64 3.68
C HIS A 315 -2.76 -19.45 4.41
N ILE A 316 -2.84 -20.78 4.40
CA ILE A 316 -1.86 -21.65 5.05
C ILE A 316 -0.55 -21.75 4.27
N ASP A 317 -0.57 -21.48 2.97
CA ASP A 317 0.63 -21.59 2.15
C ASP A 317 1.65 -20.49 2.52
N TYR A 318 1.20 -19.44 3.20
CA TYR A 318 2.10 -18.45 3.77
C TYR A 318 2.78 -18.99 5.04
N PRO A 319 4.13 -19.04 5.08
CA PRO A 319 4.86 -19.67 6.17
C PRO A 319 4.61 -19.01 7.54
N GLU A 320 4.45 -17.69 7.63
CA GLU A 320 4.13 -17.03 8.92
C GLU A 320 2.75 -17.40 9.44
N ILE A 321 1.76 -17.53 8.55
CA ILE A 321 0.38 -17.91 8.90
C ILE A 321 0.36 -19.38 9.35
N LEU A 322 1.12 -20.25 8.68
CA LEU A 322 1.32 -21.64 9.09
C LEU A 322 2.00 -21.75 10.47
N LEU A 323 3.02 -20.95 10.73
CA LEU A 323 3.67 -20.92 12.05
C LEU A 323 2.69 -20.48 13.15
N MET A 324 1.92 -19.43 12.90
CA MET A 324 0.90 -18.97 13.83
C MET A 324 -0.19 -20.03 14.06
N SER A 325 -0.68 -20.69 13.01
CA SER A 325 -1.68 -21.74 13.16
C SER A 325 -1.14 -22.96 13.91
N ALA A 326 0.12 -23.35 13.68
CA ALA A 326 0.76 -24.42 14.44
C ALA A 326 0.89 -24.10 15.93
N ILE A 327 1.17 -22.83 16.29
CA ILE A 327 1.20 -22.38 17.70
C ILE A 327 -0.19 -22.45 18.32
N VAL A 328 -1.23 -22.01 17.61
CA VAL A 328 -2.62 -22.08 18.11
C VAL A 328 -3.06 -23.54 18.30
N VAL A 329 -2.73 -24.44 17.36
CA VAL A 329 -2.97 -25.89 17.50
C VAL A 329 -2.21 -26.44 18.72
N ALA A 330 -0.94 -26.09 18.87
CA ALA A 330 -0.12 -26.54 20.00
C ALA A 330 -0.67 -26.04 21.35
N ALA A 331 -1.12 -24.77 21.40
CA ALA A 331 -1.77 -24.20 22.58
C ALA A 331 -3.02 -24.98 22.95
N LYS A 332 -3.89 -25.30 21.99
CA LYS A 332 -5.11 -26.10 22.21
C LYS A 332 -4.84 -27.54 22.65
N LEU A 333 -3.75 -28.14 22.16
CA LEU A 333 -3.35 -29.50 22.56
C LEU A 333 -2.76 -29.55 23.98
N CYS A 334 -2.00 -28.51 24.35
CA CYS A 334 -1.42 -28.39 25.69
C CYS A 334 -2.46 -27.97 26.73
N PHE A 335 -3.30 -27.00 26.38
CA PHE A 335 -4.24 -26.33 27.27
C PHE A 335 -5.59 -26.24 26.56
N PRO A 336 -6.51 -27.18 26.80
CA PRO A 336 -7.83 -27.16 26.17
C PRO A 336 -8.59 -25.89 26.59
N LEU A 337 -9.38 -25.35 25.65
CA LEU A 337 -10.15 -24.12 25.85
C LEU A 337 -11.50 -24.36 26.55
N GLY A 338 -11.96 -25.63 26.59
CA GLY A 338 -13.17 -26.07 27.29
C GLY A 338 -12.87 -27.03 28.45
N GLN A 339 -13.89 -27.78 28.90
CA GLN A 339 -13.83 -28.65 30.10
C GLN A 339 -13.10 -29.99 29.91
N HIS A 340 -12.41 -30.18 28.79
CA HIS A 340 -11.74 -31.44 28.46
C HIS A 340 -10.40 -31.59 29.17
N ALA A 341 -9.96 -32.82 29.43
CA ALA A 341 -8.59 -33.04 29.88
C ALA A 341 -7.58 -32.69 28.78
N PRO A 342 -6.42 -32.10 29.12
CA PRO A 342 -5.36 -31.84 28.15
C PRO A 342 -4.88 -33.14 27.48
N PHE A 343 -4.72 -33.10 26.16
CA PHE A 343 -4.33 -34.28 25.37
C PHE A 343 -3.01 -34.89 25.80
N LEU A 344 -2.07 -34.05 26.24
CA LEU A 344 -0.75 -34.49 26.67
C LEU A 344 -0.79 -35.24 28.02
N ARG A 345 -1.83 -35.01 28.84
CA ARG A 345 -2.10 -35.78 30.06
C ARG A 345 -2.54 -37.21 29.75
N ALA A 346 -3.33 -37.41 28.68
CA ALA A 346 -3.74 -38.74 28.23
C ALA A 346 -2.57 -39.53 27.60
N ALA A 347 -1.55 -38.84 27.07
CA ALA A 347 -0.34 -39.44 26.51
C ALA A 347 0.75 -39.77 27.56
N GLY A 348 0.47 -39.64 28.86
CA GLY A 348 1.42 -39.96 29.94
C GLY A 348 2.57 -38.97 30.13
N ARG A 349 2.51 -37.79 29.49
CA ARG A 349 3.42 -36.66 29.78
C ARG A 349 2.73 -35.73 30.76
N GLU A 350 3.00 -35.92 32.06
CA GLU A 350 2.47 -35.05 33.11
C GLU A 350 2.88 -33.60 32.85
N GLN A 351 1.91 -32.76 32.50
CA GLN A 351 2.08 -31.32 32.59
C GLN A 351 1.78 -30.94 34.04
N SER A 352 2.81 -30.56 34.78
CA SER A 352 2.70 -30.05 36.16
C SER A 352 2.09 -28.63 36.20
N ILE A 353 1.84 -28.05 35.04
CA ILE A 353 1.38 -26.67 34.85
C ILE A 353 -0.03 -26.68 34.26
N GLY A 354 -0.97 -26.07 34.99
CA GLY A 354 -2.26 -25.64 34.47
C GLY A 354 -2.16 -24.22 33.90
N PHE A 355 -3.06 -23.90 32.97
CA PHE A 355 -3.15 -22.57 32.37
C PHE A 355 -4.59 -22.07 32.46
N ASP A 356 -4.78 -20.95 33.15
CA ASP A 356 -6.10 -20.34 33.28
C ASP A 356 -6.32 -19.30 32.17
N TRP A 357 -7.22 -19.66 31.25
CA TRP A 357 -7.59 -18.81 30.12
C TRP A 357 -8.36 -17.55 30.53
N THR A 358 -9.00 -17.53 31.71
CA THR A 358 -9.81 -16.38 32.14
C THR A 358 -8.95 -15.23 32.66
N THR A 359 -7.92 -15.55 33.46
CA THR A 359 -6.91 -14.59 33.90
C THR A 359 -6.05 -14.12 32.73
N TRP A 360 -5.67 -15.03 31.82
CA TRP A 360 -5.01 -14.67 30.57
C TRP A 360 -5.85 -13.68 29.75
N TYR A 361 -7.15 -13.95 29.57
CA TYR A 361 -8.04 -13.09 28.79
C TYR A 361 -8.12 -11.67 29.37
N LYS A 362 -8.31 -11.54 30.69
CA LYS A 362 -8.32 -10.24 31.37
C LYS A 362 -6.99 -9.50 31.18
N GLY A 363 -5.86 -10.17 31.38
CA GLY A 363 -4.54 -9.57 31.19
C GLY A 363 -4.27 -9.13 29.75
N VAL A 364 -4.72 -9.92 28.77
CA VAL A 364 -4.59 -9.56 27.35
C VAL A 364 -5.54 -8.44 26.96
N GLN A 365 -6.76 -8.39 27.50
CA GLN A 365 -7.65 -7.25 27.32
C GLN A 365 -7.05 -5.98 27.88
N GLU A 366 -6.48 -6.01 29.09
CA GLU A 366 -5.77 -4.87 29.68
C GLU A 366 -4.59 -4.41 28.82
N LEU A 367 -3.83 -5.33 28.19
CA LEU A 367 -2.78 -4.98 27.24
C LEU A 367 -3.33 -4.35 25.96
N ILE A 368 -4.40 -4.92 25.41
CA ILE A 368 -5.05 -4.39 24.21
C ILE A 368 -5.59 -2.99 24.52
N GLU A 369 -6.27 -2.80 25.63
CA GLU A 369 -6.77 -1.49 26.09
C GLU A 369 -5.64 -0.50 26.40
N ALA A 370 -4.53 -0.94 26.99
CA ALA A 370 -3.34 -0.11 27.23
C ALA A 370 -2.67 0.32 25.92
N SER A 371 -2.58 -0.58 24.95
CA SER A 371 -2.09 -0.27 23.61
C SER A 371 -3.05 0.65 22.87
N GLN A 372 -4.35 0.42 22.98
CA GLN A 372 -5.40 1.23 22.37
C GLN A 372 -5.58 2.58 23.06
N THR A 373 -5.24 2.74 24.33
CA THR A 373 -5.25 4.05 25.02
C THR A 373 -4.07 4.91 24.60
N SER A 374 -2.92 4.31 24.26
CA SER A 374 -1.83 5.01 23.55
C SER A 374 -2.15 5.23 22.06
N GLU A 375 -2.94 4.35 21.46
CA GLU A 375 -3.42 4.42 20.05
C GLU A 375 -4.81 5.06 19.91
N LYS A 376 -5.36 5.68 20.97
CA LYS A 376 -6.70 6.33 21.00
C LYS A 376 -6.67 7.66 20.26
N LYS A 377 -6.03 7.70 19.09
CA LYS A 377 -6.45 8.62 18.03
C LYS A 377 -7.59 7.90 17.34
N PRO A 378 -8.83 8.41 17.43
CA PRO A 378 -9.93 7.81 16.70
C PRO A 378 -9.51 7.72 15.23
N SER A 379 -9.63 6.52 14.63
CA SER A 379 -9.43 6.39 13.19
C SER A 379 -10.64 7.04 12.53
N PHE A 380 -10.48 8.32 12.21
CA PHE A 380 -11.48 9.09 11.50
C PHE A 380 -11.41 8.85 9.97
N ASP A 381 -10.70 7.80 9.55
CA ASP A 381 -10.45 7.46 8.14
C ASP A 381 -11.74 7.10 7.38
N GLN A 382 -12.83 6.77 8.08
CA GLN A 382 -14.12 6.36 7.51
C GLN A 382 -15.34 7.03 8.18
N VAL A 383 -15.21 8.29 8.61
CA VAL A 383 -16.36 9.01 9.16
C VAL A 383 -17.29 9.44 8.03
N THR A 384 -18.58 9.08 8.11
CA THR A 384 -19.59 9.60 7.19
C THR A 384 -20.05 10.99 7.58
N ALA A 385 -20.57 11.78 6.64
CA ALA A 385 -21.04 13.14 6.92
C ALA A 385 -22.08 13.19 8.06
N ASP A 386 -22.96 12.19 8.14
CA ASP A 386 -23.96 12.06 9.19
C ASP A 386 -23.33 11.83 10.57
N GLN A 387 -22.25 11.04 10.63
CA GLN A 387 -21.52 10.78 11.87
C GLN A 387 -20.81 12.04 12.40
N VAL A 388 -20.24 12.86 11.51
CA VAL A 388 -19.64 14.15 11.91
C VAL A 388 -20.68 15.05 12.57
N THR A 389 -21.92 15.06 12.06
CA THR A 389 -22.98 15.90 12.62
C THR A 389 -23.50 15.41 13.98
N SER A 390 -23.27 14.15 14.32
CA SER A 390 -23.69 13.55 15.60
C SER A 390 -22.60 13.49 16.67
N MET A 391 -21.36 13.90 16.35
CA MET A 391 -20.22 13.85 17.29
C MET A 391 -20.39 14.87 18.43
N THR A 392 -19.88 14.52 19.62
CA THR A 392 -19.80 15.46 20.74
C THR A 392 -18.74 16.54 20.48
N THR A 393 -18.75 17.61 21.27
CA THR A 393 -17.75 18.68 21.19
C THR A 393 -16.31 18.17 21.35
N GLU A 394 -16.09 17.24 22.28
CA GLU A 394 -14.77 16.66 22.53
C GLU A 394 -14.32 15.73 21.39
N GLU A 395 -15.26 15.00 20.78
CA GLU A 395 -15.00 14.15 19.62
C GLU A 395 -14.70 14.99 18.38
N LEU A 396 -15.40 16.11 18.19
CA LEU A 396 -15.14 17.07 17.13
C LEU A 396 -13.77 17.73 17.28
N ASP A 397 -13.36 18.10 18.49
CA ASP A 397 -12.02 18.65 18.75
C ASP A 397 -10.92 17.62 18.41
N GLN A 398 -11.12 16.35 18.77
CA GLN A 398 -10.22 15.26 18.39
C GLN A 398 -10.20 15.03 16.87
N TYR A 399 -11.36 15.14 16.21
CA TYR A 399 -11.50 15.04 14.76
C TYR A 399 -10.76 16.18 14.05
N PHE A 400 -10.93 17.42 14.50
CA PHE A 400 -10.22 18.57 13.96
C PHE A 400 -8.73 18.53 14.26
N ALA A 401 -8.30 18.05 15.43
CA ALA A 401 -6.88 17.81 15.73
C ALA A 401 -6.28 16.73 14.81
N HIS A 402 -7.02 15.66 14.53
CA HIS A 402 -6.61 14.63 13.58
C HIS A 402 -6.49 15.18 12.16
N ILE A 403 -7.48 15.96 11.70
CA ILE A 403 -7.45 16.66 10.42
C ILE A 403 -6.27 17.63 10.37
N ALA A 404 -6.06 18.47 11.38
CA ALA A 404 -4.95 19.40 11.45
C ALA A 404 -3.58 18.67 11.43
N SER A 405 -3.51 17.45 11.96
CA SER A 405 -2.30 16.63 11.87
C SER A 405 -2.05 16.08 10.47
N THR A 406 -3.09 15.88 9.66
CA THR A 406 -3.02 15.35 8.29
C THR A 406 -2.95 16.44 7.23
N ILE A 407 -3.40 17.65 7.57
CA ILE A 407 -3.28 18.86 6.76
C ILE A 407 -1.87 19.43 6.91
N ASP A 408 -1.36 19.95 5.80
CA ASP A 408 -0.04 20.55 5.70
C ASP A 408 0.10 21.79 6.59
N ARG A 409 1.23 21.90 7.30
CA ARG A 409 1.61 23.12 8.06
C ARG A 409 2.21 24.19 7.15
N LYS A 410 2.43 23.90 5.87
CA LYS A 410 3.19 24.74 4.92
C LYS A 410 2.35 25.76 4.14
N ASN A 411 1.13 26.06 4.55
CA ASN A 411 0.42 27.20 3.97
C ASN A 411 0.94 28.50 4.61
N ASP A 412 2.10 28.97 4.16
CA ASP A 412 2.73 30.25 4.54
C ASP A 412 2.06 31.46 3.86
N SER A 413 0.74 31.40 3.64
CA SER A 413 0.00 32.54 3.14
C SER A 413 -0.08 33.64 4.20
N GLU A 414 -0.03 34.91 3.83
CA GLU A 414 -0.22 36.00 4.81
C GLU A 414 -1.59 35.94 5.50
N ILE A 415 -2.57 35.30 4.85
CA ILE A 415 -3.93 35.09 5.36
C ILE A 415 -3.94 34.13 6.55
N THR A 416 -3.13 33.06 6.54
CA THR A 416 -3.08 32.09 7.65
C THR A 416 -2.48 32.69 8.92
N LYS A 417 -1.75 33.81 8.84
CA LYS A 417 -1.30 34.57 10.02
C LYS A 417 -2.46 35.21 10.80
N PHE A 418 -3.57 35.50 10.15
CA PHE A 418 -4.78 36.05 10.78
C PHE A 418 -5.67 34.98 11.41
N PHE A 419 -5.43 33.70 11.10
CA PHE A 419 -6.14 32.56 11.66
C PHE A 419 -5.15 31.60 12.32
N PRO A 420 -4.48 32.01 13.41
CA PRO A 420 -3.55 31.14 14.12
C PRO A 420 -4.31 29.91 14.63
N SER A 421 -3.85 28.72 14.25
CA SER A 421 -4.38 27.47 14.82
C SER A 421 -4.12 27.50 16.33
N GLU A 422 -5.18 27.58 17.14
CA GLU A 422 -5.07 27.45 18.60
C GLU A 422 -4.30 26.18 18.92
N ASN A 423 -3.15 26.36 19.57
CA ASN A 423 -2.27 25.35 20.15
C ASN A 423 -2.66 23.89 19.85
N ALA A 424 -2.27 23.39 18.67
CA ALA A 424 -1.94 21.98 18.63
C ALA A 424 -0.91 21.78 19.74
N ALA A 425 -1.23 20.98 20.76
CA ALA A 425 -0.28 20.60 21.79
C ALA A 425 1.06 20.32 21.09
N PRO A 426 2.21 20.77 21.66
CA PRO A 426 3.53 20.49 21.10
C PRO A 426 3.50 19.04 20.62
N PRO A 427 3.93 18.73 19.38
CA PRO A 427 3.81 17.38 18.84
C PRO A 427 4.30 16.47 19.95
N GLU A 428 3.37 15.71 20.55
CA GLU A 428 3.74 14.80 21.63
C GLU A 428 4.90 14.03 21.03
N ALA A 429 6.06 14.15 21.68
CA ALA A 429 7.25 13.43 21.25
C ALA A 429 6.76 12.02 20.91
N PRO A 430 7.07 11.49 19.71
CA PRO A 430 6.50 10.24 19.23
C PRO A 430 6.49 9.29 20.42
N PRO A 431 5.31 8.79 20.86
CA PRO A 431 5.14 8.23 22.19
C PRO A 431 6.35 7.36 22.44
N ARG A 432 7.18 7.78 23.40
CA ARG A 432 8.46 7.11 23.68
C ARG A 432 8.11 5.64 23.67
N GLU A 433 8.75 4.88 22.77
CA GLU A 433 8.45 3.47 22.64
C GLU A 433 8.33 2.94 24.06
N ASN A 434 7.19 2.35 24.44
CA ASN A 434 7.23 1.39 25.54
C ASN A 434 8.31 0.44 25.07
N THR A 435 9.50 0.56 25.67
CA THR A 435 10.66 -0.20 25.23
C THR A 435 10.18 -1.63 25.15
N GLU A 436 10.63 -2.39 24.15
CA GLU A 436 10.20 -3.79 24.01
C GLU A 436 10.32 -4.56 25.35
N GLN A 437 11.24 -4.10 26.20
CA GLN A 437 11.43 -4.47 27.61
C GLN A 437 10.23 -4.20 28.56
N ASP A 438 9.54 -3.05 28.47
CA ASP A 438 8.35 -2.76 29.28
C ASP A 438 7.15 -3.62 28.87
N ASN A 439 6.97 -3.81 27.55
CA ASN A 439 5.95 -4.74 27.04
C ASN A 439 6.27 -6.18 27.45
N ASP A 440 7.54 -6.60 27.34
CA ASP A 440 8.01 -7.91 27.79
C ASP A 440 7.77 -8.13 29.29
N HIS A 441 7.97 -7.10 30.13
CA HIS A 441 7.72 -7.21 31.57
C HIS A 441 6.24 -7.43 31.87
N LYS A 442 5.34 -6.69 31.20
CA LYS A 442 3.89 -6.87 31.32
C LYS A 442 3.44 -8.24 30.84
N MET A 443 3.96 -8.69 29.70
CA MET A 443 3.70 -10.03 29.15
C MET A 443 4.12 -11.15 30.11
N ARG A 444 5.30 -11.03 30.72
CA ARG A 444 5.78 -11.98 31.74
C ARG A 444 4.91 -11.97 32.99
N LYS A 445 4.44 -10.80 33.42
CA LYS A 445 3.55 -10.68 34.58
C LYS A 445 2.22 -11.40 34.32
N ILE A 446 1.63 -11.22 33.14
CA ILE A 446 0.37 -11.89 32.75
C ILE A 446 0.58 -13.41 32.67
N LEU A 447 1.67 -13.86 32.05
CA LEU A 447 2.00 -15.28 31.99
C LEU A 447 2.17 -15.87 33.41
N GLY A 448 2.84 -15.17 34.31
CA GLY A 448 3.01 -15.59 35.70
C GLY A 448 1.70 -15.63 36.50
N GLN A 449 0.72 -14.80 36.14
CA GLN A 449 -0.62 -14.83 36.75
C GLN A 449 -1.51 -15.94 36.19
N ALA A 450 -1.31 -16.33 34.92
CA ALA A 450 -2.12 -17.34 34.24
C ALA A 450 -1.62 -18.78 34.46
N ILE A 451 -0.35 -18.97 34.84
CA ILE A 451 0.23 -20.28 35.15
C ILE A 451 -0.16 -20.71 36.56
N THR A 452 -0.77 -21.89 36.68
CA THR A 452 -1.01 -22.56 37.97
C THR A 452 -0.12 -23.78 38.10
N VAL A 453 0.77 -23.81 39.09
CA VAL A 453 1.61 -24.98 39.37
C VAL A 453 0.84 -25.94 40.26
N ARG A 454 0.63 -27.17 39.79
CA ARG A 454 -0.13 -28.17 40.53
C ARG A 454 0.72 -28.67 41.71
N GLY A 455 0.44 -28.19 42.92
CA GLY A 455 1.10 -28.63 44.16
C GLY A 455 1.08 -27.65 45.35
N GLU A 456 0.68 -26.38 45.18
CA GLU A 456 0.75 -25.38 46.27
C GLU A 456 -0.58 -25.12 46.99
N GLU A 457 -1.72 -25.52 46.44
CA GLU A 457 -2.99 -25.50 47.16
C GLU A 457 -3.45 -26.93 47.42
N GLY A 458 -3.43 -27.31 48.70
CA GLY A 458 -4.04 -28.53 49.20
C GLY A 458 -5.55 -28.49 49.04
N SER A 459 -6.04 -28.79 47.84
CA SER A 459 -7.42 -29.14 47.59
C SER A 459 -7.47 -30.54 46.98
N GLU A 460 -7.55 -31.52 47.86
CA GLU A 460 -8.40 -32.68 47.63
C GLU A 460 -9.83 -32.16 47.40
N GLN A 461 -10.17 -31.83 46.16
CA GLN A 461 -11.56 -31.70 45.73
C GLN A 461 -11.75 -32.46 44.42
N ASP A 462 -12.34 -33.63 44.63
CA ASP A 462 -13.35 -34.29 43.83
C ASP A 462 -13.04 -34.59 42.36
N GLY A 463 -13.07 -35.90 42.08
CA GLY A 463 -13.14 -36.46 40.74
C GLY A 463 -14.44 -36.03 40.05
N GLU A 464 -14.44 -34.84 39.45
CA GLU A 464 -15.20 -34.63 38.24
C GLU A 464 -14.55 -35.50 37.16
N THR A 465 -15.33 -36.44 36.64
CA THR A 465 -14.97 -37.32 35.52
C THR A 465 -14.60 -36.45 34.33
N LEU A 466 -13.33 -36.07 34.21
CA LEU A 466 -12.81 -35.31 33.08
C LEU A 466 -13.19 -36.08 31.82
N ALA A 467 -13.97 -35.42 30.96
CA ALA A 467 -14.38 -35.98 29.67
C ALA A 467 -13.14 -36.44 28.88
N GLU A 468 -13.30 -37.50 28.08
CA GLU A 468 -12.23 -37.99 27.21
C GLU A 468 -11.58 -36.83 26.43
N PRO A 469 -10.25 -36.85 26.24
CA PRO A 469 -9.56 -35.77 25.55
C PRO A 469 -10.11 -35.66 24.12
N SER A 470 -10.86 -34.59 23.86
CA SER A 470 -11.49 -34.30 22.56
C SER A 470 -11.04 -32.92 22.07
N TYR A 471 -10.65 -32.84 20.79
CA TYR A 471 -10.08 -31.65 20.21
C TYR A 471 -11.23 -30.82 19.66
N GLU A 472 -11.51 -29.71 20.34
CA GLU A 472 -12.55 -28.78 19.94
C GLU A 472 -12.17 -28.11 18.61
N ALA A 473 -12.95 -28.40 17.57
CA ALA A 473 -12.75 -27.87 16.25
C ALA A 473 -13.91 -26.93 15.88
N PHE A 474 -13.61 -25.65 15.75
CA PHE A 474 -14.56 -24.61 15.40
C PHE A 474 -14.64 -24.49 13.87
N ARG A 475 -15.86 -24.55 13.31
CA ARG A 475 -16.07 -24.45 11.86
C ARG A 475 -16.46 -23.04 11.44
N SER A 476 -17.18 -22.34 12.31
CA SER A 476 -17.60 -20.96 12.12
C SER A 476 -17.06 -20.06 13.25
N VAL A 477 -17.09 -18.74 13.03
CA VAL A 477 -16.76 -17.76 14.07
C VAL A 477 -17.82 -17.79 15.19
N GLU A 478 -19.02 -18.26 14.88
CA GLU A 478 -20.17 -18.33 15.79
C GLU A 478 -20.07 -19.52 16.76
N ASP A 479 -19.28 -20.54 16.43
CA ASP A 479 -19.06 -21.72 17.28
C ASP A 479 -18.00 -21.49 18.38
N LEU A 480 -17.30 -20.35 18.34
CA LEU A 480 -16.17 -20.07 19.22
C LEU A 480 -16.63 -19.73 20.65
N THR A 481 -16.01 -20.35 21.65
CA THR A 481 -16.10 -19.88 23.04
C THR A 481 -15.46 -18.50 23.16
N GLU A 482 -15.87 -17.69 24.15
CA GLU A 482 -15.33 -16.33 24.35
C GLU A 482 -13.80 -16.32 24.48
N THR A 483 -13.23 -17.32 25.18
CA THR A 483 -11.77 -17.50 25.31
C THR A 483 -11.11 -17.91 24.00
N ALA A 484 -11.73 -18.79 23.21
CA ALA A 484 -11.24 -19.16 21.90
C ALA A 484 -11.26 -17.96 20.95
N GLN A 485 -12.36 -17.21 20.91
CA GLN A 485 -12.49 -16.01 20.10
C GLN A 485 -11.39 -15.00 20.42
N ALA A 486 -11.09 -14.79 21.69
CA ALA A 486 -10.01 -13.93 22.13
C ALA A 486 -8.62 -14.39 21.65
N LEU A 487 -8.33 -15.69 21.74
CA LEU A 487 -7.08 -16.27 21.25
C LEU A 487 -6.93 -16.12 19.72
N TYR A 488 -7.98 -16.44 18.96
CA TYR A 488 -7.96 -16.29 17.50
C TYR A 488 -7.93 -14.81 17.08
N GLU A 489 -8.57 -13.91 17.83
CA GLU A 489 -8.50 -12.47 17.58
C GLU A 489 -7.10 -11.92 17.89
N ALA A 490 -6.47 -12.33 18.99
CA ALA A 490 -5.10 -11.96 19.33
C ALA A 490 -4.10 -12.47 18.28
N ALA A 491 -4.18 -13.74 17.90
CA ALA A 491 -3.39 -14.30 16.81
C ALA A 491 -3.68 -13.60 15.47
N GLY A 492 -4.94 -13.23 15.24
CA GLY A 492 -5.45 -12.52 14.08
C GLY A 492 -4.89 -11.12 13.97
N LYS A 493 -4.77 -10.41 15.09
CA LYS A 493 -4.13 -9.09 15.18
C LYS A 493 -2.63 -9.18 14.93
N LEU A 494 -1.95 -10.21 15.47
CA LEU A 494 -0.51 -10.39 15.31
C LEU A 494 -0.10 -10.74 13.87
N SER A 495 -0.83 -11.64 13.22
CA SER A 495 -0.64 -11.96 11.79
C SER A 495 -1.39 -11.02 10.85
N ARG A 496 -2.13 -10.04 11.39
CA ARG A 496 -3.03 -9.10 10.69
C ARG A 496 -4.00 -9.78 9.70
N LEU A 497 -4.54 -10.92 10.13
CA LEU A 497 -5.51 -11.77 9.42
C LEU A 497 -6.72 -12.07 10.31
N ILE A 498 -7.60 -11.08 10.44
CA ILE A 498 -8.76 -11.14 11.34
C ILE A 498 -9.72 -12.32 11.01
N HIS A 499 -9.77 -12.75 9.74
CA HIS A 499 -10.69 -13.82 9.29
C HIS A 499 -9.98 -15.08 8.73
N GLY A 500 -8.65 -15.08 8.68
CA GLY A 500 -7.87 -16.14 8.02
C GLY A 500 -7.50 -17.29 8.94
N ILE A 501 -7.32 -17.03 10.24
CA ILE A 501 -6.74 -18.01 11.18
C ILE A 501 -7.67 -19.19 11.49
N PRO A 502 -8.99 -19.01 11.70
CA PRO A 502 -9.88 -20.15 11.92
C PRO A 502 -9.90 -21.11 10.72
N ARG A 503 -9.86 -20.56 9.50
CA ARG A 503 -9.75 -21.34 8.25
C ARG A 503 -8.37 -21.98 8.09
N ALA A 504 -7.32 -21.30 8.54
CA ALA A 504 -5.96 -21.82 8.51
C ALA A 504 -5.75 -22.97 9.52
N ASP A 505 -6.37 -22.89 10.69
CA ASP A 505 -6.41 -23.97 11.69
C ASP A 505 -7.16 -25.20 11.16
N GLN A 506 -8.29 -24.98 10.47
CA GLN A 506 -9.04 -26.07 9.87
C GLN A 506 -8.27 -26.78 8.76
N SER A 507 -7.60 -26.03 7.87
CA SER A 507 -6.88 -26.66 6.76
C SER A 507 -5.47 -27.14 7.14
N SER A 508 -4.84 -26.62 8.20
CA SER A 508 -3.67 -27.27 8.79
C SER A 508 -4.06 -28.64 9.37
N ARG A 509 -5.22 -28.75 10.02
CA ARG A 509 -5.78 -30.03 10.48
C ARG A 509 -6.10 -31.00 9.34
N SER A 510 -6.71 -30.54 8.24
CA SER A 510 -6.99 -31.45 7.11
C SER A 510 -5.69 -31.98 6.51
N HIS A 511 -4.62 -31.18 6.51
CA HIS A 511 -3.29 -31.63 6.14
C HIS A 511 -2.68 -32.59 7.17
N ILE A 512 -2.78 -32.29 8.47
CA ILE A 512 -2.34 -33.19 9.55
C ILE A 512 -3.05 -34.55 9.46
N ARG A 513 -4.36 -34.56 9.15
CA ARG A 513 -5.17 -35.78 8.98
C ARG A 513 -4.95 -36.52 7.66
N SER A 514 -4.41 -35.88 6.62
CA SER A 514 -4.10 -36.57 5.36
C SER A 514 -2.70 -37.16 5.35
N VAL A 515 -1.83 -36.70 6.26
CA VAL A 515 -0.42 -37.11 6.37
C VAL A 515 -0.24 -38.17 7.47
N ALA A 516 -1.09 -38.19 8.50
CA ALA A 516 -1.24 -39.29 9.46
C ALA A 516 -2.18 -40.37 8.91
#